data_AF-A0A522N8X7-F1
#
_entry.id   AF-A0A522N8X7-F1
#
_cell.length_a   1.000
_cell.length_b   1.000
_cell.length_c   1.000
_cell.angle_alpha   90.00
_cell.angle_beta   90.00
_cell.angle_gamma   90.00
#
_symmetry.space_group_name_H-M   'P 1'
#
loop_
_entity.id
_entity.type
_entity.pdbx_description
1 polymer ?
#
loop_
_entity_poly.entity_id
_entity_poly.type
_entity_poly.pdbx_seq_one_letter_code
_entity_poly.pdbx_strand_id
1 'polypeptide(L)'
;MAFRHPGPLLVAHAAPFAPWAAVTILVAGAEEVVLRGAFFAALGPVVGPFGVALLAALAFALIHVPLEGWSIVPLDVGAGLWLGGLRLLSGGVTAPAAAHVVADLATWWL
;
A
#
# COMPACT_ATOMS: atom_id res chain seq x y z
N MET A 1 50.28 -1.65 13.52
CA MET A 1 49.75 -0.68 12.52
C MET A 1 48.30 -1.08 12.25
N ALA A 2 47.35 -0.39 12.86
CA ALA A 2 45.92 -0.69 12.71
C ALA A 2 45.32 0.27 11.68
N PHE A 3 44.72 -0.27 10.63
CA PHE A 3 43.83 0.48 9.74
C PHE A 3 42.59 0.88 10.55
N ARG A 4 42.47 2.16 10.90
CA ARG A 4 41.21 2.73 11.38
C ARG A 4 40.33 2.98 10.15
N HIS A 5 39.22 2.25 10.06
CA HIS A 5 38.20 2.44 9.04
C HIS A 5 37.68 3.90 9.05
N PRO A 6 37.40 4.49 7.87
CA PRO A 6 36.79 5.80 7.78
C PRO A 6 35.31 5.70 8.19
N GLY A 7 34.95 6.50 9.18
CA GLY A 7 33.71 7.27 9.23
C GLY A 7 32.35 6.56 9.43
N PRO A 8 31.47 7.10 10.28
CA PRO A 8 30.04 6.84 10.18
C PRO A 8 29.51 7.60 8.96
N LEU A 9 28.60 6.99 8.18
CA LEU A 9 27.39 7.63 7.62
C LEU A 9 26.60 6.59 6.82
N LEU A 10 25.54 6.13 7.48
CA LEU A 10 24.33 5.58 6.88
C LEU A 10 23.77 6.55 5.83
N VAL A 11 24.11 6.37 4.55
CA VAL A 11 23.22 6.77 3.44
C VAL A 11 23.46 5.77 2.31
N ALA A 12 22.79 4.62 2.39
CA ALA A 12 22.48 3.90 1.16
C ALA A 12 21.79 4.93 0.25
N HIS A 13 22.25 5.10 -0.99
CA HIS A 13 21.61 6.05 -1.90
C HIS A 13 20.18 5.56 -2.13
N ALA A 14 19.23 6.12 -1.38
CA ALA A 14 17.83 6.04 -1.73
C ALA A 14 17.73 6.44 -3.20
N ALA A 15 16.86 5.76 -3.96
CA ALA A 15 16.62 6.15 -5.34
C ALA A 15 16.38 7.69 -5.41
N PRO A 16 16.57 8.35 -6.55
CA PRO A 16 16.16 9.73 -6.65
C PRO A 16 14.66 9.83 -6.30
N PHE A 17 14.30 10.72 -5.36
CA PHE A 17 12.94 10.80 -4.80
C PHE A 17 11.87 10.95 -5.87
N ALA A 18 12.10 11.78 -6.88
CA ALA A 18 11.11 12.05 -7.92
C ALA A 18 10.71 10.81 -8.74
N PRO A 19 11.63 10.04 -9.36
CA PRO A 19 11.24 8.82 -10.08
C PRO A 19 10.68 7.73 -9.16
N TRP A 20 11.15 7.61 -7.92
CA TRP A 20 10.52 6.69 -6.96
C TRP A 20 9.09 7.10 -6.65
N ALA A 21 8.87 8.36 -6.26
CA ALA A 21 7.55 8.87 -5.90
C ALA A 21 6.56 8.73 -7.06
N ALA A 22 7.00 8.96 -8.30
CA ALA A 22 6.17 8.78 -9.48
C ALA A 22 5.72 7.31 -9.65
N VAL A 23 6.62 6.35 -9.45
CA VAL A 23 6.28 4.91 -9.52
C VAL A 23 5.38 4.53 -8.35
N THR A 24 5.68 4.97 -7.13
CA THR A 24 4.87 4.73 -5.93
C THR A 24 3.44 5.24 -6.11
N ILE A 25 3.28 6.48 -6.58
CA ILE A 25 1.97 7.07 -6.87
C ILE A 25 1.19 6.23 -7.89
N LEU A 26 1.89 5.80 -8.95
CA LEU A 26 1.28 5.01 -10.01
C LEU A 26 0.86 3.62 -9.52
N VAL A 27 1.70 2.95 -8.73
CA VAL A 27 1.43 1.61 -8.18
C VAL A 27 0.30 1.67 -7.16
N ALA A 28 0.41 2.50 -6.13
CA ALA A 28 -0.63 2.66 -5.11
C ALA A 28 -1.98 3.06 -5.72
N GLY A 29 -1.96 3.98 -6.70
CA GLY A 29 -3.16 4.36 -7.44
C GLY A 29 -3.77 3.21 -8.24
N ALA A 30 -2.94 2.42 -8.95
CA ALA A 30 -3.40 1.26 -9.70
C ALA A 30 -3.98 0.17 -8.78
N GLU A 31 -3.35 -0.08 -7.62
CA GLU A 31 -3.86 -1.01 -6.62
C GLU A 31 -5.25 -0.62 -6.14
N GLU A 32 -5.50 0.65 -5.86
CA GLU A 32 -6.85 1.10 -5.46
C GLU A 32 -7.87 1.01 -6.60
N VAL A 33 -7.47 1.30 -7.84
CA VAL A 33 -8.36 1.12 -9.00
C VAL A 33 -8.75 -0.35 -9.15
N VAL A 34 -7.81 -1.28 -8.96
CA VAL A 34 -8.07 -2.71 -9.05
C VAL A 34 -8.88 -3.20 -7.86
N LEU A 35 -8.40 -2.97 -6.63
CA LEU A 35 -8.95 -3.55 -5.40
C LEU A 35 -10.20 -2.83 -4.90
N ARG A 36 -10.30 -1.50 -5.02
CA ARG A 36 -11.44 -0.70 -4.53
C ARG A 36 -12.36 -0.22 -5.67
N GLY A 37 -11.91 -0.36 -6.92
CA GLY A 37 -12.72 -0.16 -8.12
C GLY A 37 -13.27 -1.47 -8.68
N ALA A 38 -12.47 -2.15 -9.51
CA ALA A 38 -12.91 -3.32 -10.27
C ALA A 38 -13.36 -4.49 -9.38
N PHE A 39 -12.58 -4.81 -8.34
CA PHE A 39 -12.89 -5.90 -7.41
C PHE A 39 -14.16 -5.62 -6.61
N PHE A 40 -14.35 -4.37 -6.14
CA PHE A 40 -15.59 -3.94 -5.49
C PHE A 40 -16.79 -4.04 -6.43
N ALA A 41 -16.63 -3.62 -7.69
CA ALA A 41 -17.71 -3.68 -8.68
C ALA A 41 -18.09 -5.13 -9.02
N ALA A 42 -17.11 -6.03 -9.13
CA ALA A 42 -17.32 -7.42 -9.50
C ALA A 42 -17.94 -8.26 -8.36
N LEU A 43 -17.45 -8.09 -7.13
CA LEU A 43 -17.84 -8.96 -6.01
C LEU A 43 -18.84 -8.32 -5.04
N GLY A 44 -18.89 -6.98 -4.97
CA GLY A 44 -19.81 -6.26 -4.10
C GLY A 44 -21.28 -6.69 -4.24
N PRO A 45 -21.82 -6.92 -5.46
CA PRO A 45 -23.19 -7.40 -5.63
C PRO A 45 -23.44 -8.80 -5.04
N VAL A 46 -22.39 -9.61 -4.88
CA VAL A 46 -22.49 -11.01 -4.42
C VAL A 46 -22.30 -11.12 -2.91
N VAL A 47 -21.31 -10.42 -2.35
CA VAL A 47 -20.91 -10.56 -0.93
C VAL A 47 -21.27 -9.36 -0.05
N GLY A 48 -21.86 -8.32 -0.63
CA GLY A 48 -22.23 -7.10 0.06
C GLY A 48 -21.03 -6.19 0.39
N PRO A 49 -21.31 -4.98 0.93
CA PRO A 49 -20.30 -3.92 1.11
C PRO A 49 -19.19 -4.31 2.10
N PHE A 50 -19.55 -4.92 3.23
CA PHE A 50 -18.55 -5.33 4.24
C PHE A 50 -17.77 -6.57 3.81
N GLY A 51 -18.43 -7.53 3.15
CA GLY A 51 -17.77 -8.73 2.63
C GLY A 51 -16.71 -8.39 1.59
N VAL A 52 -17.03 -7.49 0.65
CA VAL A 52 -16.08 -7.10 -0.39
C VAL A 52 -14.92 -6.26 0.16
N ALA A 53 -15.16 -5.44 1.19
CA ALA A 53 -14.09 -4.73 1.88
C ALA A 53 -13.12 -5.67 2.60
N LEU A 54 -13.64 -6.71 3.28
CA LEU A 54 -12.81 -7.73 3.91
C LEU A 54 -12.00 -8.53 2.87
N LEU A 55 -12.63 -8.99 1.80
CA LEU A 55 -11.95 -9.75 0.75
C LEU A 55 -10.87 -8.91 0.05
N ALA A 56 -11.13 -7.64 -0.23
CA ALA A 56 -10.14 -6.73 -0.80
C ALA A 56 -8.97 -6.48 0.17
N ALA A 57 -9.23 -6.37 1.49
CA ALA A 57 -8.17 -6.22 2.49
C ALA A 57 -7.29 -7.48 2.59
N LEU A 58 -7.89 -8.67 2.52
CA LEU A 58 -7.15 -9.93 2.48
C LEU A 58 -6.32 -10.05 1.19
N ALA A 59 -6.90 -9.70 0.04
CA ALA A 59 -6.19 -9.68 -1.24
C ALA A 59 -5.01 -8.72 -1.19
N PHE A 60 -5.21 -7.51 -0.67
CA PHE A 60 -4.17 -6.50 -0.46
C PHE A 60 -3.01 -7.06 0.38
N ALA A 61 -3.28 -7.68 1.52
CA ALA A 61 -2.23 -8.28 2.34
C ALA A 61 -1.49 -9.42 1.65
N LEU A 62 -2.20 -10.25 0.87
CA LEU A 62 -1.59 -11.40 0.22
C LEU A 62 -0.69 -11.04 -0.96
N ILE A 63 -0.98 -9.95 -1.70
CA ILE A 63 -0.10 -9.53 -2.81
C ILE A 63 1.27 -9.01 -2.33
N HIS A 64 1.36 -8.59 -1.07
CA HIS A 64 2.59 -8.07 -0.45
C HIS A 64 3.51 -9.17 0.13
N VAL A 65 2.95 -10.33 0.49
CA VAL A 65 3.69 -11.46 1.08
C VAL A 65 4.95 -11.86 0.31
N PRO A 66 4.98 -11.94 -1.04
CA PRO A 66 6.18 -12.36 -1.76
C PRO A 66 7.40 -11.46 -1.56
N LEU A 67 7.20 -10.17 -1.29
CA LEU A 67 8.26 -9.19 -1.12
C LEU A 67 8.54 -8.89 0.37
N GLU A 68 7.51 -8.89 1.21
CA GLU A 68 7.58 -8.41 2.60
C GLU A 68 7.47 -9.54 3.64
N GLY A 69 7.11 -10.75 3.20
CA GLY A 69 6.95 -11.92 4.04
C GLY A 69 5.65 -11.92 4.86
N TRP A 70 5.36 -13.04 5.54
CA TRP A 70 4.11 -13.23 6.26
C TRP A 70 3.90 -12.30 7.47
N SER A 71 4.98 -11.71 8.00
CA SER A 71 4.92 -10.80 9.14
C SER A 71 4.16 -9.51 8.84
N ILE A 72 4.05 -9.11 7.57
CA ILE A 72 3.35 -7.87 7.20
C ILE A 72 1.82 -8.01 7.22
N VAL A 73 1.31 -9.23 7.04
CA VAL A 73 -0.12 -9.50 6.81
C VAL A 73 -1.05 -8.84 7.83
N PRO A 74 -0.79 -8.85 9.15
CA PRO A 74 -1.67 -8.18 10.11
C PRO A 74 -1.77 -6.67 9.88
N LEU A 75 -0.66 -6.01 9.52
CA LEU A 75 -0.63 -4.59 9.21
C LEU A 75 -1.42 -4.31 7.94
N ASP A 76 -1.17 -5.06 6.87
CA ASP A 76 -1.82 -4.87 5.58
C ASP A 76 -3.30 -5.17 5.60
N VAL A 77 -3.75 -6.15 6.38
CA VAL A 77 -5.19 -6.37 6.59
C VAL A 77 -5.80 -5.15 7.28
N GLY A 78 -5.14 -4.59 8.30
CA GLY A 78 -5.58 -3.38 8.99
C GLY A 78 -5.67 -2.16 8.05
N ALA A 79 -4.59 -1.89 7.31
CA ALA A 79 -4.55 -0.84 6.30
C ALA A 79 -5.62 -1.07 5.21
N GLY A 80 -5.74 -2.32 4.75
CA GLY A 80 -6.66 -2.73 3.72
C GLY A 80 -8.13 -2.48 4.10
N LEU A 81 -8.48 -2.77 5.36
CA LEU A 81 -9.81 -2.50 5.92
C LEU A 81 -10.05 -0.99 6.07
N TRP A 82 -9.07 -0.21 6.50
CA TRP A 82 -9.19 1.24 6.59
C TRP A 82 -9.45 1.88 5.21
N LEU A 83 -8.68 1.49 4.19
CA LEU A 83 -8.87 1.91 2.79
C LEU A 83 -10.23 1.46 2.25
N GLY A 84 -10.65 0.23 2.57
CA GLY A 84 -12.01 -0.26 2.27
C GLY A 84 -13.10 0.60 2.92
N GLY A 85 -12.90 1.04 4.17
CA GLY A 85 -13.78 1.98 4.86
C GLY A 85 -13.88 3.33 4.13
N LEU A 86 -12.75 3.91 3.71
CA LEU A 86 -12.73 5.13 2.91
C LEU A 86 -13.50 4.96 1.59
N ARG A 87 -13.37 3.81 0.93
CA ARG A 87 -14.13 3.48 -0.28
C ARG A 87 -15.64 3.41 -0.03
N LEU A 88 -16.06 2.81 1.09
CA LEU A 88 -17.47 2.71 1.48
C LEU A 88 -18.05 4.07 1.84
N LEU A 89 -17.30 4.93 2.53
CA LEU A 89 -17.73 6.27 2.94
C LEU A 89 -17.78 7.27 1.77
N SER A 90 -16.80 7.22 0.87
CA SER A 90 -16.67 8.20 -0.22
C SER A 90 -17.37 7.79 -1.52
N GLY A 91 -17.70 6.50 -1.69
CA GLY A 91 -18.33 6.01 -2.91
C GLY A 91 -17.39 5.86 -4.11
N GLY A 92 -16.10 6.20 -3.99
CA GLY A 92 -15.13 6.13 -5.08
C GLY A 92 -13.73 5.73 -4.64
N VAL A 93 -12.80 5.62 -5.61
CA VAL A 93 -11.41 5.20 -5.36
C VAL A 93 -10.48 6.35 -4.97
N THR A 94 -10.91 7.60 -5.15
CA THR A 94 -10.04 8.77 -4.92
C THR A 94 -9.59 8.91 -3.47
N ALA A 95 -10.51 8.75 -2.51
CA ALA A 95 -10.19 8.86 -1.09
C ALA A 95 -9.19 7.77 -0.62
N PRO A 96 -9.41 6.47 -0.89
CA PRO A 96 -8.40 5.47 -0.54
C PRO A 96 -7.09 5.64 -1.33
N ALA A 97 -7.13 6.01 -2.61
CA ALA A 97 -5.90 6.24 -3.40
C ALA A 97 -5.05 7.36 -2.81
N ALA A 98 -5.66 8.48 -2.41
CA ALA A 98 -4.93 9.56 -1.76
C ALA A 98 -4.32 9.12 -0.43
N ALA A 99 -5.07 8.37 0.40
CA ALA A 99 -4.58 7.88 1.68
C ALA A 99 -3.42 6.89 1.51
N HIS A 100 -3.54 5.95 0.58
CA HIS A 100 -2.51 4.96 0.27
C HIS A 100 -1.23 5.63 -0.25
N VAL A 101 -1.35 6.51 -1.24
CA VAL A 101 -0.21 7.28 -1.76
C VAL A 101 0.49 8.08 -0.66
N VAL A 102 -0.27 8.75 0.22
CA VAL A 102 0.32 9.51 1.33
C VAL A 102 1.04 8.59 2.31
N ALA A 103 0.49 7.41 2.61
CA ALA A 103 1.13 6.43 3.48
C ALA A 103 2.46 5.97 2.90
N ASP A 104 2.51 5.61 1.62
CA ASP A 104 3.74 5.13 0.98
C ASP A 104 4.77 6.24 0.82
N LEU A 105 4.35 7.46 0.46
CA LEU A 105 5.29 8.59 0.40
C LEU A 105 5.88 8.92 1.78
N ALA A 106 5.12 8.66 2.84
CA ALA A 106 5.58 8.78 4.23
C ALA A 106 6.50 7.63 4.67
N THR A 107 6.73 6.58 3.87
CA THR A 107 7.74 5.56 4.21
C THR A 107 9.07 5.79 3.50
N TRP A 108 9.21 6.86 2.70
CA TRP A 108 10.42 7.13 1.92
C TRP A 108 11.74 7.12 2.70
N TRP A 109 11.70 7.50 3.97
CA TRP A 109 12.88 7.60 4.83
C TRP A 109 13.24 6.31 5.57
N LEU A 110 12.43 5.25 5.43
CA LEU A 110 12.68 3.91 5.97
C LEU A 110 13.52 3.09 4.98
#